data_AF-A0A4P9VVM7-F1
#
_entry.id   AF-A0A4P9VVM7-F1
#
_cell.length_a   1.000
_cell.length_b   1.000
_cell.length_c   1.000
_cell.angle_alpha   90.00
_cell.angle_beta   90.00
_cell.angle_gamma   90.00
#
_symmetry.space_group_name_H-M   'P 1'
#
loop_
_entity.id
_entity.type
_entity.pdbx_description
1 polymer ?
#
loop_
_entity_poly.entity_id
_entity_poly.type
_entity_poly.pdbx_seq_one_letter_code
_entity_poly.pdbx_strand_id
1 'polypeptide(L)' 'SSAPIDFDKQCCVFISDTQQLCSRSITCKIHSTTSKRAVIGRSQQFDVLLLE' A
#
# COMPACT_ATOMS: atom_id res chain seq x y z
N SER A 1 -6.83 7.43 -18.08
CA SER A 1 -6.26 8.34 -17.07
C SER A 1 -5.90 7.52 -15.85
N SER A 2 -4.63 7.18 -15.64
CA SER A 2 -4.22 6.48 -14.42
C SER A 2 -4.24 7.52 -13.29
N ALA A 3 -5.18 7.40 -12.36
CA ALA A 3 -5.14 8.24 -11.18
C ALA A 3 -3.81 7.98 -10.43
N PRO A 4 -3.14 9.01 -9.91
CA PRO A 4 -1.91 8.83 -9.15
C PRO A 4 -2.18 7.96 -7.92
N ILE A 5 -1.19 7.13 -7.57
CA ILE A 5 -1.27 6.28 -6.38
C ILE A 5 -1.14 7.16 -5.13
N ASP A 6 -2.08 6.98 -4.22
CA ASP A 6 -2.15 7.53 -2.88
C ASP A 6 -1.65 6.48 -1.89
N PHE A 7 -0.48 6.74 -1.31
CA PHE A 7 0.19 5.82 -0.39
C PHE A 7 -0.58 5.58 0.90
N ASP A 8 -1.47 6.50 1.28
CA ASP A 8 -2.24 6.38 2.52
C ASP A 8 -3.52 5.57 2.31
N LYS A 9 -4.04 5.54 1.08
CA LYS A 9 -5.26 4.78 0.73
C LYS A 9 -4.99 3.45 0.06
N GLN A 10 -3.81 3.27 -0.53
CA GLN A 10 -3.46 2.05 -1.24
C GLN A 10 -2.37 1.21 -0.55
N CYS A 11 -2.31 -0.04 -0.96
CA CYS A 11 -1.41 -1.03 -0.40
C CYS A 11 0.04 -0.67 -0.68
N CYS A 12 0.35 -0.20 -1.90
CA CYS A 12 1.68 0.24 -2.35
C CYS A 12 2.83 -0.75 -2.08
N VAL A 13 2.53 -2.02 -1.81
CA VAL A 13 3.55 -3.08 -1.74
C VAL A 13 4.06 -3.32 -3.15
N PHE A 14 5.38 -3.35 -3.30
CA PHE A 14 6.02 -3.63 -4.57
C PHE A 14 5.78 -5.10 -4.98
N ILE A 15 5.27 -5.29 -6.19
CA ILE A 15 4.98 -6.60 -6.77
C ILE A 15 6.11 -6.92 -7.75
N SER A 16 6.99 -7.86 -7.38
CA SER A 16 8.15 -8.21 -8.19
C SER A 16 7.79 -8.78 -9.56
N ASP A 17 6.66 -9.48 -9.67
CA ASP A 17 6.17 -10.10 -10.91
C ASP A 17 5.83 -9.06 -11.98
N THR A 18 5.07 -8.03 -11.61
CA THR A 18 4.64 -6.97 -12.55
C THR A 18 5.56 -5.76 -12.53
N GLN A 19 6.53 -5.71 -11.61
CA GLN A 19 7.35 -4.54 -11.33
C GLN A 19 6.52 -3.27 -11.05
N GLN A 20 5.35 -3.42 -10.43
CA GLN A 20 4.44 -2.32 -10.11
C GLN A 20 4.14 -2.27 -8.61
N LEU A 21 3.65 -1.12 -8.16
CA LEU A 21 3.08 -0.98 -6.82
C LEU A 21 1.65 -1.52 -6.81
N CYS A 22 1.28 -2.18 -5.71
CA CYS A 22 -0.09 -2.62 -5.51
C CYS A 22 -1.04 -1.42 -5.38
N SER A 23 -1.87 -1.18 -6.40
CA SER A 23 -2.89 -0.14 -6.44
C SER A 23 -4.21 -0.50 -5.73
N ARG A 24 -4.27 -1.65 -5.05
CA ARG A 24 -5.43 -2.05 -4.25
C ARG A 24 -5.47 -1.23 -2.96
N SER A 25 -6.61 -1.26 -2.27
CA SER A 25 -6.76 -0.61 -0.96
C SER A 25 -5.66 -1.02 0.03
N ILE A 26 -5.32 -0.13 0.96
CA ILE A 26 -4.40 -0.38 2.08
C ILE A 26 -4.77 -1.66 2.87
N THR A 27 -6.03 -2.06 2.87
CA THR A 27 -6.54 -3.29 3.50
C THR A 27 -6.51 -4.54 2.60
N CYS A 28 -5.88 -4.51 1.40
CA CYS A 28 -5.94 -5.63 0.45
C CYS A 28 -5.52 -6.98 1.07
N LYS A 29 -6.18 -8.08 0.67
CA LYS A 29 -5.90 -9.42 1.21
C LYS A 29 -4.72 -10.16 0.54
N ILE A 30 -4.08 -9.51 -0.43
CA ILE A 30 -3.01 -10.12 -1.25
C ILE A 30 -1.67 -10.09 -0.50
N HIS A 31 -1.38 -8.97 0.15
CA HIS A 31 -0.11 -8.75 0.82
C HIS A 31 -0.23 -8.93 2.33
N SER A 32 0.82 -9.49 2.93
CA SER A 32 0.91 -9.62 4.38
C SER A 32 0.98 -8.26 5.07
N THR A 33 0.55 -8.20 6.33
CA THR A 33 0.66 -7.00 7.17
C THR A 33 2.10 -6.52 7.28
N THR A 34 3.06 -7.43 7.41
CA THR A 34 4.49 -7.10 7.45
C THR A 34 4.96 -6.41 6.18
N SER A 35 4.57 -6.93 5.00
CA SER A 35 4.89 -6.30 3.71
C SER A 35 4.29 -4.90 3.61
N LYS A 36 3.04 -4.72 4.08
CA LYS A 36 2.38 -3.41 4.06
C LYS A 36 3.07 -2.41 4.99
N ARG A 37 3.50 -2.82 6.19
CA ARG A 37 4.25 -1.96 7.13
C ARG A 37 5.60 -1.51 6.57
N ALA A 38 6.22 -2.32 5.71
CA ALA A 38 7.51 -1.99 5.08
C ALA A 38 7.42 -0.95 3.95
N VAL A 39 6.21 -0.57 3.53
CA VAL A 39 6.01 0.43 2.47
C VAL A 39 6.43 1.81 2.98
N ILE A 40 7.38 2.42 2.27
CA ILE A 40 7.85 3.79 2.48
C ILE A 40 6.97 4.79 1.71
N GLY A 41 6.93 6.04 2.16
CA GLY A 41 6.21 7.13 1.49
C GLY A 41 4.78 7.38 1.98
N ARG A 42 4.31 6.62 2.98
CA ARG A 42 3.08 6.94 3.71
C ARG A 42 3.27 8.17 4.59
N SER A 43 2.20 8.95 4.79
CA SER A 43 2.22 10.08 5.72
C SER A 43 2.31 9.62 7.19
N GLN A 44 1.74 8.45 7.49
CA GLN A 44 1.69 7.86 8.82
C GLN A 44 2.03 6.37 8.79
N GLN A 45 2.21 5.77 9.96
CA GLN A 45 2.40 4.32 10.06
C GLN A 45 1.16 3.58 9.54
N PHE A 46 1.39 2.42 8.93
CA PHE A 46 0.33 1.59 8.38
C PHE A 46 -0.80 1.32 9.39
N ASP A 47 -0.47 1.03 10.64
CA ASP A 47 -1.46 0.74 11.68
C ASP A 47 -2.31 1.96 12.06
N VAL A 48 -1.79 3.19 11.92
CA VAL A 48 -2.55 4.42 12.15
C VAL A 48 -3.53 4.66 11.02
N LEU A 49 -3.08 4.47 9.77
CA LEU A 49 -3.92 4.63 8.57
C LEU A 49 -5.01 3.56 8.43
N LEU A 50 -4.89 2.44 9.16
CA LEU A 50 -5.95 1.44 9.24
C LEU A 50 -7.10 1.85 10.18
N LEU A 51 -6.88 2.84 11.06
CA LEU A 51 -7.85 3.30 12.04
C LEU A 51 -8.66 4.52 11.56
N GLU A 52 -8.25 5.15 10.46
CA GLU A 52 -9.01 6.18 9.74
C GLU A 52 -10.14 5.57 8.89
#